data_AF-A0A9E0HKV0-F1
#
_entry.id   AF-A0A9E0HKV0-F1
#
_cell.length_a   1.000
_cell.length_b   1.000
_cell.length_c   1.000
_cell.angle_alpha   90.00
_cell.angle_beta   90.00
_cell.angle_gamma   90.00
#
_symmetry.space_group_name_H-M   'P 1'
#
loop_
_entity.id
_entity.type
_entity.pdbx_description
1 polymer ?
#
loop_
_entity_poly.entity_id
_entity_poly.type
_entity_poly.pdbx_seq_one_letter_code
_entity_poly.pdbx_strand_id
1 'polypeptide(L)'
;MDAKITLSFDASVIDKAKQFAEANNISLSRLTEFLLSKVGNATYRSLDELPVSDWVSAVSQGEVQYVRKNSKSLRKDYLESRR
;
A
#
# COMPACT_ATOMS: atom_id res chain seq x y z
N MET A 1 -5.66 -4.87 -16.53
CA MET A 1 -6.36 -5.92 -15.76
C MET A 1 -7.07 -6.77 -16.78
N ASP A 2 -6.59 -8.00 -16.99
CA ASP A 2 -6.99 -8.83 -18.14
C ASP A 2 -8.02 -9.91 -17.76
N ALA A 3 -8.25 -10.11 -16.46
CA ALA A 3 -9.21 -11.07 -15.91
C ALA A 3 -10.12 -10.42 -14.84
N LYS A 4 -11.37 -10.91 -14.74
CA LYS A 4 -12.38 -10.45 -13.77
C LYS A 4 -12.71 -11.59 -12.80
N ILE A 5 -12.82 -11.25 -11.51
CA ILE A 5 -13.33 -12.14 -10.48
C ILE A 5 -14.62 -11.56 -9.88
N THR A 6 -15.55 -12.43 -9.47
CA THR A 6 -16.75 -12.03 -8.72
C THR A 6 -16.68 -12.74 -7.38
N LEU A 7 -16.62 -11.97 -6.30
CA LEU A 7 -16.49 -12.48 -4.93
C LEU A 7 -17.67 -11.95 -4.09
N SER A 8 -18.19 -12.80 -3.22
CA SER A 8 -19.19 -12.40 -2.22
C SER A 8 -18.46 -12.12 -0.91
N PHE A 9 -18.71 -10.95 -0.33
CA PHE A 9 -18.14 -10.54 0.96
C PHE A 9 -19.24 -10.17 1.93
N ASP A 10 -18.93 -10.25 3.21
CA ASP A 10 -19.72 -9.56 4.22
C ASP A 10 -19.71 -8.05 3.94
N ALA A 11 -20.87 -7.41 4.06
CA ALA A 11 -21.06 -6.00 3.77
C ALA A 11 -20.17 -5.10 4.66
N SER A 12 -20.05 -5.44 5.94
CA SER A 12 -19.24 -4.67 6.89
C SER A 12 -17.75 -4.77 6.60
N VAL A 13 -17.32 -5.92 6.05
CA VAL A 13 -15.92 -6.16 5.69
C VAL A 13 -15.55 -5.37 4.44
N ILE A 14 -16.39 -5.44 3.40
CA ILE A 14 -16.09 -4.75 2.14
C ILE A 14 -16.11 -3.24 2.30
N ASP A 15 -16.97 -2.69 3.16
CA ASP A 15 -17.02 -1.26 3.40
C ASP A 15 -15.78 -0.75 4.16
N LYS A 16 -15.29 -1.51 5.15
CA LYS A 16 -14.00 -1.20 5.80
C LYS A 16 -12.84 -1.24 4.80
N ALA A 17 -12.82 -2.24 3.91
CA ALA A 17 -11.78 -2.36 2.91
C ALA A 17 -11.81 -1.18 1.89
N LYS A 18 -13.01 -0.74 1.48
CA LYS A 18 -13.16 0.45 0.61
C LYS A 18 -12.67 1.71 1.30
N GLN A 19 -13.09 1.96 2.54
CA GLN A 19 -12.65 3.13 3.31
C GLN A 19 -11.13 3.15 3.47
N PHE A 20 -10.52 2.00 3.74
CA PHE A 20 -9.07 1.88 3.82
C PHE A 20 -8.39 2.15 2.47
N ALA A 21 -8.92 1.62 1.37
CA ALA A 21 -8.37 1.87 0.04
C ALA A 21 -8.44 3.37 -0.33
N GLU A 22 -9.59 4.00 -0.08
CA GLU A 22 -9.80 5.44 -0.30
C GLU A 22 -8.89 6.31 0.56
N ALA A 23 -8.75 6.00 1.84
CA ALA A 23 -7.86 6.71 2.76
C ALA A 23 -6.39 6.67 2.31
N ASN A 24 -6.00 5.61 1.59
CA ASN A 24 -4.66 5.41 1.06
C ASN A 24 -4.52 5.77 -0.43
N ASN A 25 -5.53 6.43 -1.00
CA ASN A 25 -5.55 6.88 -2.39
C ASN A 25 -5.30 5.75 -3.41
N ILE A 26 -5.80 4.54 -3.12
CA ILE A 26 -5.73 3.38 -4.02
C ILE A 26 -7.13 2.83 -4.28
N SER A 27 -7.32 2.20 -5.44
CA SER A 27 -8.59 1.52 -5.73
C SER A 27 -8.67 0.17 -5.03
N LEU A 28 -9.89 -0.28 -4.73
CA LEU A 28 -10.11 -1.60 -4.15
C LEU A 28 -9.54 -2.71 -5.06
N SER A 29 -9.72 -2.62 -6.37
CA SER A 29 -9.16 -3.58 -7.32
C SER A 29 -7.63 -3.60 -7.27
N ARG A 30 -6.97 -2.44 -7.15
CA ARG A 30 -5.51 -2.34 -7.01
C ARG A 30 -5.04 -2.98 -5.70
N LEU A 31 -5.76 -2.75 -4.60
CA LEU A 31 -5.50 -3.36 -3.31
C LEU A 31 -5.62 -4.89 -3.38
N THR A 32 -6.69 -5.41 -3.98
CA THR A 32 -6.92 -6.85 -4.12
C THR A 32 -5.86 -7.50 -5.01
N GLU A 33 -5.51 -6.88 -6.15
CA GLU A 33 -4.45 -7.37 -7.03
C GLU A 33 -3.11 -7.46 -6.29
N PHE A 34 -2.78 -6.42 -5.51
CA PHE A 34 -1.55 -6.40 -4.72
C PHE A 34 -1.53 -7.54 -3.69
N LEU A 35 -2.62 -7.76 -2.95
CA LEU A 35 -2.74 -8.86 -2.00
C LEU A 35 -2.59 -10.22 -2.69
N LEU A 36 -3.32 -10.46 -3.78
CA LEU A 36 -3.28 -11.72 -4.52
C LEU A 36 -1.89 -12.00 -5.09
N SER A 37 -1.19 -10.96 -5.57
CA SER A 37 0.18 -11.10 -6.07
C SER A 37 1.17 -11.55 -5.00
N LYS A 38 0.93 -11.20 -3.72
CA LYS A 38 1.78 -11.61 -2.60
C LYS A 38 1.49 -13.02 -2.15
N VAL A 39 0.22 -13.41 -2.12
CA VAL A 39 -0.18 -14.80 -1.85
C VAL A 39 0.37 -15.73 -2.92
N GLY A 40 0.29 -15.34 -4.20
CA GLY A 40 0.75 -16.17 -5.32
C GLY A 40 2.27 -16.27 -5.48
N ASN A 41 3.04 -15.26 -5.03
CA ASN A 41 4.50 -15.26 -5.18
C ASN A 41 5.24 -15.97 -4.05
N ALA A 42 4.58 -16.26 -2.93
CA ALA A 42 5.24 -16.76 -1.76
C ALA A 42 5.00 -18.25 -1.55
N THR A 43 6.09 -18.98 -1.28
CA THR A 43 6.15 -20.41 -0.97
C THR A 43 5.56 -20.74 0.42
N TYR A 44 4.57 -19.98 0.87
CA TYR A 44 3.95 -20.19 2.18
C TYR A 44 2.91 -21.31 2.08
N ARG A 45 2.97 -22.25 3.02
CA ARG A 45 2.09 -23.43 3.05
C ARG A 45 0.75 -23.13 3.70
N SER A 46 0.65 -22.03 4.44
CA SER A 46 -0.57 -21.63 5.15
C SER A 46 -0.69 -20.10 5.23
N LEU A 47 -1.93 -19.61 5.43
CA LEU A 47 -2.21 -18.18 5.59
C LEU A 47 -1.53 -17.59 6.84
N ASP A 48 -1.29 -18.40 7.87
CA ASP A 48 -0.64 -17.99 9.12
C ASP A 48 0.86 -17.74 8.96
N GLU A 49 1.47 -18.28 7.89
CA GLU A 49 2.86 -17.99 7.51
C GLU A 49 3.00 -16.69 6.73
N LEU A 50 1.88 -16.06 6.31
CA LEU A 50 1.95 -14.74 5.70
C LEU A 50 2.51 -13.79 6.75
N PRO A 51 3.71 -13.23 6.55
CA PRO A 51 4.25 -12.32 7.52
C PRO A 51 3.29 -11.14 7.64
N VAL A 52 2.88 -10.83 8.87
CA VAL A 52 2.32 -9.52 9.24
C VAL A 52 3.47 -8.50 9.16
N SER A 53 4.16 -8.42 8.02
CA SER A 53 5.33 -7.58 7.84
C SER A 53 4.92 -6.14 7.49
N ASP A 54 5.94 -5.28 7.41
CA ASP A 54 5.92 -3.84 7.10
C ASP A 54 5.05 -3.40 5.91
N TRP A 55 4.40 -4.32 5.21
CA TRP A 55 3.50 -4.05 4.10
C TRP A 55 2.14 -3.49 4.54
N VAL A 56 1.63 -3.84 5.73
CA VAL A 56 0.45 -3.15 6.29
C VAL A 56 0.77 -1.66 6.47
N SER A 57 2.00 -1.35 6.88
CA SER A 57 2.54 0.01 6.93
C SER A 57 2.78 0.61 5.53
N ALA A 58 3.22 -0.17 4.54
CA ALA A 58 3.41 0.32 3.18
C ALA A 58 2.10 0.64 2.45
N VAL A 59 1.03 -0.10 2.73
CA VAL A 59 -0.30 0.22 2.20
C VAL A 59 -0.93 1.39 2.96
N SER A 60 -0.62 1.57 4.26
CA SER A 60 -1.10 2.71 5.06
C SER A 60 -0.34 4.02 4.81
N GLN A 61 0.83 3.97 4.18
CA GLN A 61 1.67 5.15 3.93
C GLN A 61 1.50 5.76 2.52
N GLY A 62 0.73 5.14 1.62
CA GLY A 62 0.61 5.59 0.23
C GLY A 62 1.94 5.50 -0.54
N GLU A 63 1.93 5.81 -1.84
CA GLU A 63 3.14 5.72 -2.67
C GLU A 63 4.30 6.53 -2.08
N VAL A 64 5.40 5.84 -1.73
CA VAL A 64 6.66 6.48 -1.36
C VAL A 64 7.22 7.17 -2.59
N GLN A 65 6.90 8.45 -2.77
CA GLN A 65 7.54 9.26 -3.79
C GLN A 65 9.01 9.47 -3.42
N TYR A 66 9.91 8.84 -4.18
CA TYR A 66 11.32 9.19 -4.17
C TYR A 66 11.50 10.61 -4.72
N VAL A 67 11.37 11.61 -3.86
CA VAL A 67 11.73 12.99 -4.19
C VAL A 67 13.26 13.06 -4.26
N ARG A 68 13.82 13.08 -5.47
CA ARG A 68 15.24 13.45 -5.65
C ARG A 68 15.39 14.92 -5.26
N LYS A 69 15.69 15.20 -3.99
CA LYS A 69 16.05 16.54 -3.54
C LYS A 69 17.39 16.93 -4.18
N ASN A 70 17.38 18.00 -4.96
CA ASN A 70 18.59 18.59 -5.54
C ASN A 70 19.45 19.18 -4.41
N SER A 71 20.79 19.10 -4.51
CA SER A 71 21.74 19.68 -3.55
C SER A 71 21.43 21.13 -3.15
N LYS A 72 20.85 21.92 -4.07
CA LYS A 72 20.41 23.30 -3.80
C LYS A 72 19.24 23.39 -2.81
N SER A 73 18.26 22.49 -2.88
CA SER A 73 17.13 22.49 -1.93
C SER A 73 17.58 22.04 -0.54
N LEU A 74 18.49 21.08 -0.46
CA LEU A 74 19.05 20.62 0.82
C LEU A 74 19.83 21.72 1.56
N ARG A 75 20.61 22.54 0.83
CA ARG A 75 21.30 23.69 1.42
C ARG A 75 20.34 24.77 1.91
N LYS A 76 19.25 25.01 1.18
CA LYS A 76 18.22 25.99 1.58
C LYS A 76 17.51 25.55 2.86
N ASP A 77 17.04 24.29 2.92
CA ASP A 77 16.38 23.71 4.09
C ASP A 77 17.31 23.77 5.33
N TYR A 78 18.60 23.47 5.16
CA TYR A 78 19.60 23.51 6.24
C TYR A 78 19.81 24.94 6.79
N LEU A 79 19.88 25.94 5.92
CA LEU A 79 20.05 27.33 6.33
C LEU A 79 18.79 27.90 7.00
N GLU A 80 17.60 27.48 6.56
CA GLU A 80 16.33 27.84 7.19
C GLU A 80 16.17 27.19 8.57
N SER A 81 16.63 25.96 8.78
CA SER A 81 16.60 25.29 10.09
C SER A 81 17.52 25.89 11.17
N ARG A 82 18.41 26.81 10.78
CA ARG A 82 19.38 27.49 11.66
C ARG A 82 19.07 28.96 11.92
N ARG A 83 17.95 29.46 11.42
CA ARG A 83 17.39 30.79 11.74
C ARG A 83 16.40 30.68 12.88
#